data_AF-H8KB22-F1
#
_entry.id   AF-H8KB22-F1
#
_cell.length_a   1.000
_cell.length_b   1.000
_cell.length_c   1.000
_cell.angle_alpha   90.00
_cell.angle_beta   90.00
_cell.angle_gamma   90.00
#
_symmetry.space_group_name_H-M   'P 1'
#
loop_
_entity.id
_entity.type
_entity.pdbx_description
1 polymer ?
#
loop_
_entity_poly.entity_id
_entity_poly.type
_entity_poly.pdbx_seq_one_letter_code
_entity_poly.pdbx_strand_id
1 'polypeptide(L)'
;MFFSLSYASEKAVIITDYKPVFLPVIAENKKIRIAIRSYLNNEKSYFVLVDPNSFKTEIALQELVILPTNKIEKENLLKKLSKTRYIKVLNKYSSAPYIQQNYGVTSSMYKVKGQFLTIDMCPSSKSFEEDFFKKLVELSIKLNKPIPIAICVSGLWINKHTEEFLWLLKQQENGYLQITWVNHSFSHPYFKDKPLEDNFLLSNKNDFENEVLEAGKILVSYNIAPSPFFRFPGLVSDQTLIEKLKDLGFIPLGSNAWLAKGDKVQNGSFILVHGNSNEKAGIDLIMPMLPELKLLPIEKAFLLHDN
;
A
#
# COMPACT_ATOMS: atom_id res chain seq x y z
N MET A 1 -2.06 -0.70 -28.33
CA MET A 1 -3.27 -0.01 -27.82
C MET A 1 -3.43 -0.46 -26.38
N PHE A 2 -2.96 0.34 -25.41
CA PHE A 2 -3.02 -0.03 -24.00
C PHE A 2 -4.39 0.36 -23.46
N PHE A 3 -5.30 -0.60 -23.30
CA PHE A 3 -6.48 -0.42 -22.46
C PHE A 3 -6.15 -0.96 -21.07
N SER A 4 -5.75 -0.06 -20.17
CA SER A 4 -5.85 -0.29 -18.73
C SER A 4 -6.11 1.05 -18.05
N LEU A 5 -7.25 1.66 -18.37
CA LEU A 5 -7.85 2.65 -17.48
C LEU A 5 -8.86 1.88 -16.62
N SER A 6 -8.34 1.30 -15.54
CA SER A 6 -9.16 0.86 -14.43
C SER A 6 -9.72 2.11 -13.77
N TYR A 7 -10.86 2.60 -14.28
CA TYR A 7 -11.55 3.73 -13.66
C TYR A 7 -11.99 3.30 -12.27
N ALA A 8 -11.66 4.10 -11.26
CA ALA A 8 -12.22 3.92 -9.94
C ALA A 8 -13.74 4.11 -10.03
N SER A 9 -14.51 3.24 -9.38
CA SER A 9 -15.97 3.35 -9.41
C SER A 9 -16.43 4.42 -8.43
N GLU A 10 -17.36 5.30 -8.83
CA GLU A 10 -18.00 6.27 -7.91
C GLU A 10 -18.83 5.58 -6.82
N LYS A 11 -19.16 4.29 -7.00
CA LYS A 11 -19.88 3.47 -6.03
C LYS A 11 -19.17 2.14 -5.79
N ALA A 12 -19.06 1.76 -4.52
CA ALA A 12 -18.59 0.43 -4.15
C ALA A 12 -19.47 -0.65 -4.79
N VAL A 13 -18.85 -1.61 -5.47
CA VAL A 13 -19.53 -2.82 -5.96
C VAL A 13 -19.50 -3.90 -4.89
N ILE A 14 -20.41 -4.86 -4.97
CA ILE A 14 -20.45 -5.96 -3.99
C ILE A 14 -19.32 -6.94 -4.30
N ILE A 15 -18.47 -7.18 -3.30
CA ILE A 15 -17.36 -8.13 -3.37
C ILE A 15 -17.63 -9.30 -2.43
N THR A 16 -17.54 -10.52 -2.95
CA THR A 16 -17.67 -11.76 -2.17
C THR A 16 -16.45 -12.65 -2.37
N ASP A 17 -16.25 -13.62 -1.46
CA ASP A 17 -15.14 -14.59 -1.51
C ASP A 17 -13.74 -13.94 -1.68
N TYR A 18 -13.53 -12.78 -1.04
CA TYR A 18 -12.25 -12.10 -1.05
C TYR A 18 -11.25 -12.85 -0.17
N LYS A 19 -10.25 -13.47 -0.80
CA LYS A 19 -9.32 -14.37 -0.10
C LYS A 19 -7.87 -14.21 -0.54
N PRO A 20 -6.90 -14.52 0.33
CA PRO A 20 -5.50 -14.57 -0.05
C PRO A 20 -5.26 -15.73 -1.01
N VAL A 21 -4.46 -15.47 -2.04
CA VAL A 21 -3.88 -16.48 -2.91
C VAL A 21 -2.40 -16.14 -3.11
N PHE A 22 -1.61 -17.11 -3.54
CA PHE A 22 -0.22 -16.84 -3.95
C PHE A 22 0.12 -17.74 -5.13
N LEU A 23 -0.30 -17.32 -6.31
CA LEU A 23 -0.23 -18.14 -7.52
C LEU A 23 0.59 -17.45 -8.60
N PRO A 24 1.57 -18.14 -9.23
CA PRO A 24 2.15 -17.66 -10.47
C PRO A 24 1.08 -17.72 -11.55
N VAL A 25 0.92 -16.63 -12.31
CA VAL A 25 0.03 -16.58 -13.47
C VAL A 25 0.75 -15.96 -14.66
N ILE A 26 0.31 -16.27 -15.87
CA ILE A 26 0.74 -15.56 -17.08
C ILE A 26 -0.39 -14.64 -17.50
N ALA A 27 -0.16 -13.33 -17.45
CA ALA A 27 -1.13 -12.32 -17.89
C ALA A 27 -1.24 -12.27 -19.42
N GLU A 28 -2.27 -11.62 -19.95
CA GLU A 28 -2.52 -11.51 -21.41
C GLU A 28 -1.31 -11.00 -22.21
N ASN A 29 -0.52 -10.10 -21.60
CA ASN A 29 0.72 -9.57 -22.18
C ASN A 29 1.90 -10.57 -22.18
N LYS A 30 1.65 -11.85 -21.86
CA LYS A 30 2.60 -12.95 -21.74
C LYS A 30 3.66 -12.77 -20.66
N LYS A 31 3.51 -11.80 -19.76
CA LYS A 31 4.41 -11.61 -18.61
C LYS A 31 3.93 -12.43 -17.43
N ILE A 32 4.90 -12.97 -16.68
CA ILE A 32 4.62 -13.65 -15.42
C ILE A 32 4.22 -12.60 -14.38
N ARG A 33 3.13 -12.88 -13.67
CA ARG A 33 2.58 -12.12 -12.53
C ARG A 33 2.42 -13.04 -11.33
N ILE A 34 2.16 -12.45 -10.18
CA ILE A 34 1.75 -13.18 -8.97
C ILE A 34 0.35 -12.72 -8.60
N ALA A 35 -0.63 -13.62 -8.67
CA ALA A 35 -1.92 -13.35 -8.07
C ALA A 35 -1.77 -13.41 -6.54
N ILE A 36 -2.10 -12.32 -5.86
CA ILE A 36 -2.05 -12.19 -4.41
C ILE A 36 -3.45 -12.25 -3.78
N ARG A 37 -4.50 -11.88 -4.50
CA ARG A 37 -5.89 -11.95 -4.00
C ARG A 37 -6.79 -12.50 -5.08
N SER A 38 -7.86 -13.19 -4.66
CA SER A 38 -8.95 -13.67 -5.50
C SER A 38 -10.26 -13.17 -4.91
N TYR A 39 -11.22 -12.82 -5.76
CA TYR A 39 -12.56 -12.45 -5.32
C TYR A 39 -13.60 -12.61 -6.44
N LEU A 40 -14.87 -12.49 -6.07
CA LEU A 40 -16.01 -12.48 -6.96
C LEU A 40 -16.68 -11.10 -6.97
N ASN A 41 -17.10 -10.67 -8.16
CA ASN A 41 -17.97 -9.51 -8.36
C ASN A 41 -18.93 -9.84 -9.51
N ASN A 42 -20.25 -9.83 -9.23
CA ASN A 42 -21.30 -10.20 -10.18
C ASN A 42 -20.99 -11.52 -10.91
N GLU A 43 -20.73 -12.58 -10.14
CA GLU A 43 -20.40 -13.94 -10.60
C GLU A 43 -19.08 -14.08 -11.39
N LYS A 44 -18.43 -12.97 -11.76
CA LYS A 44 -17.11 -12.98 -12.38
C LYS A 44 -16.03 -13.09 -11.32
N SER A 45 -15.05 -13.95 -11.62
CA SER A 45 -13.87 -14.14 -10.78
C SER A 45 -12.75 -13.22 -11.21
N TYR A 46 -12.12 -12.57 -10.23
CA TYR A 46 -11.00 -11.65 -10.44
C TYR A 46 -9.78 -12.07 -9.62
N PHE A 47 -8.61 -11.63 -10.07
CA PHE A 47 -7.38 -11.60 -9.30
C PHE A 47 -6.89 -10.17 -9.10
N VAL A 48 -6.24 -9.92 -7.96
CA VAL A 48 -5.27 -8.83 -7.81
C VAL A 48 -3.90 -9.41 -8.14
N LEU A 49 -3.27 -8.88 -9.18
CA LEU A 49 -1.96 -9.31 -9.66
C LEU A 49 -0.88 -8.32 -9.22
N VAL A 50 0.31 -8.83 -8.89
CA VAL A 50 1.54 -8.05 -8.66
C VAL A 50 2.49 -8.33 -9.82
N ASP A 51 3.07 -7.27 -10.40
CA ASP A 51 4.26 -7.38 -11.23
C ASP A 51 5.48 -7.61 -10.32
N PRO A 52 6.10 -8.81 -10.37
CA PRO A 52 7.12 -9.19 -9.41
C PRO A 52 8.44 -8.41 -9.56
N ASN A 53 8.60 -7.65 -10.65
CA ASN A 53 9.80 -6.85 -10.91
C ASN A 53 9.61 -5.35 -10.64
N SER A 54 8.36 -4.86 -10.61
CA SER A 54 8.05 -3.44 -10.44
C SER A 54 7.10 -3.10 -9.30
N PHE A 55 6.56 -4.11 -8.58
CA PHE A 55 5.62 -3.97 -7.45
C PHE A 55 4.25 -3.39 -7.81
N LYS A 56 4.04 -2.94 -9.05
CA LYS A 56 2.76 -2.46 -9.55
C LYS A 56 1.70 -3.55 -9.46
N THR A 57 0.48 -3.14 -9.14
CA THR A 57 -0.68 -4.03 -9.06
C THR A 57 -1.74 -3.70 -10.09
N GLU A 58 -2.48 -4.72 -10.49
CA GLU A 58 -3.58 -4.62 -11.43
C GLU A 58 -4.69 -5.61 -11.05
N ILE A 59 -5.94 -5.25 -11.33
CA ILE A 59 -7.08 -6.17 -11.26
C ILE A 59 -7.21 -6.83 -12.64
N ALA A 60 -7.35 -8.15 -12.67
CA ALA A 60 -7.57 -8.91 -13.90
C ALA A 60 -8.70 -9.93 -13.71
N LEU A 61 -9.49 -10.15 -14.75
CA LEU A 61 -10.41 -11.28 -14.82
C LEU A 61 -9.62 -12.59 -14.80
N GLN A 62 -10.09 -13.58 -14.05
CA GLN A 62 -9.39 -14.87 -13.96
C GLN A 62 -9.36 -15.61 -15.30
N GLU A 63 -10.38 -15.47 -16.13
CA GLU A 63 -10.44 -16.08 -17.47
C GLU A 63 -9.41 -15.49 -18.46
N LEU A 64 -8.87 -14.31 -18.17
CA LEU A 64 -7.87 -13.63 -19.00
C LEU A 64 -6.43 -13.94 -18.57
N VAL A 65 -6.23 -14.75 -17.53
CA VAL A 65 -4.89 -15.20 -17.11
C VAL A 65 -4.75 -16.71 -17.30
N ILE A 66 -3.53 -17.14 -17.61
CA ILE A 66 -3.21 -18.56 -17.73
C ILE A 66 -2.66 -19.03 -16.38
N LEU A 67 -3.35 -19.99 -15.79
CA LEU A 67 -2.90 -20.73 -14.61
C LEU A 67 -1.97 -21.88 -15.01
N PRO A 68 -0.99 -22.25 -14.17
CA PRO A 68 -0.17 -23.42 -14.42
C PRO A 68 -1.06 -24.67 -14.48
N THR A 69 -0.86 -25.48 -15.52
CA THR A 69 -1.68 -26.66 -15.83
C THR A 69 -1.38 -27.86 -14.94
N ASN A 70 -0.20 -27.86 -14.30
CA ASN A 70 0.24 -28.95 -13.42
C ASN A 70 1.24 -28.45 -12.37
N LYS A 71 1.56 -29.35 -11.42
CA LYS A 71 2.46 -29.07 -10.29
C LYS A 71 3.88 -28.68 -10.76
N ILE A 72 4.41 -29.35 -11.77
CA ILE A 72 5.78 -29.10 -12.29
C ILE A 72 5.88 -27.70 -12.90
N GLU A 73 4.89 -27.31 -13.69
CA GLU A 73 4.82 -25.97 -14.28
C GLU A 73 4.73 -24.89 -13.19
N LYS A 74 3.86 -25.10 -12.20
CA LYS A 74 3.73 -24.21 -11.03
C LYS A 74 5.07 -24.04 -10.31
N GLU A 75 5.76 -25.14 -10.00
CA GLU A 75 7.06 -25.13 -9.33
C GLU A 75 8.13 -24.41 -10.15
N ASN A 76 8.17 -24.63 -11.46
CA ASN A 76 9.10 -23.94 -12.37
C ASN A 76 8.85 -22.43 -12.40
N LEU A 77 7.58 -22.00 -12.43
CA LEU A 77 7.24 -20.58 -12.37
C LEU A 77 7.60 -19.98 -11.01
N LEU A 78 7.30 -20.66 -9.90
CA LEU A 78 7.70 -20.21 -8.55
C LEU A 78 9.23 -20.08 -8.42
N LYS A 79 10.00 -21.00 -9.01
CA LYS A 79 11.46 -20.95 -9.02
C LYS A 79 12.02 -19.80 -9.85
N LYS A 80 11.32 -19.38 -10.92
CA LYS A 80 11.65 -18.14 -11.66
C LYS A 80 11.32 -16.90 -10.81
N LEU A 81 10.16 -16.90 -10.17
CA LEU A 81 9.68 -15.80 -9.33
C LEU A 81 10.56 -15.58 -8.09
N SER A 82 11.15 -16.61 -7.51
CA SER A 82 11.97 -16.49 -6.30
C SER A 82 13.17 -15.54 -6.47
N LYS A 83 13.62 -15.30 -7.71
CA LYS A 83 14.72 -14.38 -8.04
C LYS A 83 14.27 -12.93 -8.27
N THR A 84 12.97 -12.68 -8.33
CA THR A 84 12.39 -11.37 -8.64
C THR A 84 12.50 -10.41 -7.46
N ARG A 85 12.35 -9.11 -7.74
CA ARG A 85 12.53 -8.06 -6.72
C ARG A 85 11.49 -8.16 -5.62
N TYR A 86 10.23 -8.38 -5.96
CA TYR A 86 9.14 -8.51 -5.01
C TYR A 86 9.41 -9.64 -4.00
N ILE A 87 9.75 -10.85 -4.45
CA ILE A 87 10.06 -11.96 -3.53
C ILE A 87 11.28 -11.69 -2.67
N LYS A 88 12.33 -11.06 -3.22
CA LYS A 88 13.52 -10.68 -2.45
C LYS A 88 13.20 -9.68 -1.35
N VAL A 89 12.40 -8.65 -1.67
CA VAL A 89 12.00 -7.61 -0.70
C VAL A 89 11.05 -8.19 0.34
N LEU A 90 10.05 -8.98 -0.06
CA LEU A 90 9.15 -9.68 0.85
C LEU A 90 9.93 -10.53 1.86
N ASN A 91 10.87 -11.37 1.39
CA ASN A 91 11.67 -12.18 2.31
C ASN A 91 12.58 -11.34 3.21
N LYS A 92 13.23 -10.30 2.68
CA LYS A 92 14.13 -9.42 3.45
C LYS A 92 13.40 -8.71 4.59
N TYR A 93 12.23 -8.15 4.32
CA TYR A 93 11.45 -7.37 5.29
C TYR A 93 10.38 -8.21 6.01
N SER A 94 10.55 -9.53 6.03
CA SER A 94 9.76 -10.44 6.87
C SER A 94 10.66 -11.43 7.63
N SER A 95 11.91 -11.04 7.88
CA SER A 95 12.91 -11.83 8.60
C SER A 95 13.33 -11.15 9.91
N ALA A 96 13.94 -11.89 10.84
CA ALA A 96 14.51 -11.34 12.08
C ALA A 96 15.32 -10.04 11.83
N PRO A 97 15.29 -9.05 12.74
CA PRO A 97 15.07 -9.20 14.20
C PRO A 97 13.65 -8.94 14.74
N TYR A 98 12.62 -8.74 13.92
CA TYR A 98 11.23 -8.51 14.37
C TYR A 98 11.06 -7.45 15.47
N ILE A 99 11.77 -6.31 15.36
CA ILE A 99 11.62 -5.21 16.33
C ILE A 99 10.15 -4.80 16.46
N GLN A 100 9.72 -4.47 17.68
CA GLN A 100 8.30 -4.27 17.94
C GLN A 100 7.75 -3.01 17.28
N GLN A 101 8.52 -1.93 17.31
CA GLN A 101 8.11 -0.63 16.78
C GLN A 101 8.93 -0.29 15.53
N ASN A 102 8.25 0.26 14.52
CA ASN A 102 8.82 0.72 13.27
C ASN A 102 9.53 -0.38 12.46
N TYR A 103 9.02 -1.62 12.53
CA TYR A 103 9.49 -2.71 11.70
C TYR A 103 9.13 -2.52 10.23
N GLY A 104 10.01 -2.99 9.35
CA GLY A 104 9.81 -2.98 7.91
C GLY A 104 10.71 -1.97 7.20
N VAL A 105 10.27 -1.52 6.02
CA VAL A 105 11.04 -0.63 5.17
C VAL A 105 10.93 0.81 5.70
N THR A 106 12.00 1.34 6.28
CA THR A 106 12.02 2.72 6.80
C THR A 106 12.72 3.71 5.85
N SER A 107 13.48 3.22 4.86
CA SER A 107 14.17 4.01 3.85
C SER A 107 14.40 3.18 2.58
N SER A 108 14.78 3.83 1.49
CA SER A 108 15.08 3.16 0.21
C SER A 108 16.16 2.10 0.35
N MET A 109 15.93 0.94 -0.25
CA MET A 109 16.88 -0.18 -0.29
C MET A 109 18.16 0.17 -1.07
N TYR A 110 18.07 1.11 -2.02
CA TYR A 110 19.19 1.58 -2.83
C TYR A 110 19.34 3.09 -2.71
N LYS A 111 20.54 3.62 -2.99
CA LYS A 111 20.77 5.06 -3.02
C LYS A 111 19.89 5.70 -4.09
N VAL A 112 19.16 6.74 -3.72
CA VAL A 112 18.27 7.48 -4.61
C VAL A 112 18.31 8.97 -4.28
N LYS A 113 18.16 9.83 -5.29
CA LYS A 113 17.94 11.27 -5.09
C LYS A 113 16.43 11.54 -5.08
N GLY A 114 15.87 11.76 -3.90
CA GLY A 114 14.45 11.99 -3.65
C GLY A 114 13.92 11.28 -2.41
N GLN A 115 12.63 11.47 -2.13
CA GLN A 115 11.93 11.02 -0.92
C GLN A 115 10.63 10.30 -1.30
N PHE A 116 10.09 9.54 -0.35
CA PHE A 116 8.82 8.84 -0.49
C PHE A 116 7.84 9.41 0.52
N LEU A 117 6.81 10.12 0.05
CA LEU A 117 5.77 10.66 0.92
C LEU A 117 4.73 9.56 1.21
N THR A 118 4.65 9.16 2.47
CA THR A 118 3.66 8.20 2.97
C THR A 118 2.68 8.91 3.91
N ILE A 119 1.39 8.71 3.68
CA ILE A 119 0.31 9.44 4.35
C ILE A 119 -0.60 8.43 5.03
N ASP A 120 -0.65 8.46 6.36
CA ASP A 120 -1.49 7.54 7.13
C ASP A 120 -2.90 8.13 7.27
N MET A 121 -3.90 7.35 6.85
CA MET A 121 -5.33 7.65 6.91
C MET A 121 -6.01 6.65 7.86
N CYS A 122 -5.69 6.78 9.14
CA CYS A 122 -6.29 6.02 10.23
C CYS A 122 -7.79 6.36 10.40
N PRO A 123 -8.56 5.58 11.17
CA PRO A 123 -9.91 5.97 11.55
C PRO A 123 -9.88 7.32 12.26
N SER A 124 -10.78 8.21 11.88
CA SER A 124 -10.84 9.58 12.42
C SER A 124 -12.28 10.08 12.41
N SER A 125 -12.63 10.94 13.37
CA SER A 125 -13.84 11.75 13.30
C SER A 125 -13.66 13.08 12.58
N LYS A 126 -12.41 13.46 12.32
CA LYS A 126 -12.05 14.71 11.64
C LYS A 126 -12.00 14.47 10.14
N SER A 127 -12.25 15.54 9.38
CA SER A 127 -11.97 15.60 7.95
C SER A 127 -10.49 15.43 7.66
N PHE A 128 -10.17 15.04 6.43
CA PHE A 128 -8.81 15.04 5.93
C PHE A 128 -8.20 16.44 5.82
N GLU A 129 -6.88 16.51 5.71
CA GLU A 129 -6.10 17.73 5.59
C GLU A 129 -6.25 18.30 4.16
N GLU A 130 -7.41 18.90 3.88
CA GLU A 130 -7.82 19.32 2.53
C GLU A 130 -6.78 20.25 1.87
N ASP A 131 -6.28 21.24 2.62
CA ASP A 131 -5.28 22.19 2.13
C ASP A 131 -3.96 21.50 1.78
N PHE A 132 -3.57 20.47 2.53
CA PHE A 132 -2.39 19.68 2.24
C PHE A 132 -2.55 18.91 0.92
N PHE A 133 -3.68 18.25 0.69
CA PHE A 133 -3.92 17.54 -0.57
C PHE A 133 -4.10 18.49 -1.76
N LYS A 134 -4.80 19.62 -1.59
CA LYS A 134 -4.87 20.69 -2.59
C LYS A 134 -3.49 21.19 -2.95
N LYS A 135 -2.59 21.34 -1.97
CA LYS A 135 -1.21 21.75 -2.24
C LYS A 135 -0.44 20.76 -3.11
N LEU A 136 -0.64 19.46 -2.91
CA LEU A 136 -0.06 18.42 -3.78
C LEU A 136 -0.61 18.53 -5.21
N VAL A 137 -1.91 18.78 -5.37
CA VAL A 137 -2.52 19.01 -6.70
C VAL A 137 -1.95 20.28 -7.37
N GLU A 138 -1.82 21.39 -6.64
CA GLU A 138 -1.17 22.61 -7.16
C GLU A 138 0.26 22.36 -7.63
N LEU A 139 1.02 21.59 -6.86
CA LEU A 139 2.38 21.20 -7.22
C LEU A 139 2.38 20.31 -8.47
N SER A 140 1.41 19.42 -8.62
CA SER A 140 1.26 18.62 -9.84
C SER A 140 1.11 19.51 -11.07
N ILE A 141 0.20 20.48 -10.99
CA ILE A 141 -0.08 21.43 -12.08
C ILE A 141 1.18 22.24 -12.41
N LYS A 142 1.84 22.79 -11.38
CA LYS A 142 3.07 23.58 -11.56
C LYS A 142 4.21 22.79 -12.20
N LEU A 143 4.35 21.51 -11.84
CA LEU A 143 5.42 20.64 -12.35
C LEU A 143 5.02 19.90 -13.64
N ASN A 144 3.78 20.06 -14.10
CA ASN A 144 3.19 19.34 -15.23
C ASN A 144 3.42 17.81 -15.18
N LYS A 145 3.25 17.23 -13.98
CA LYS A 145 3.36 15.79 -13.75
C LYS A 145 2.58 15.38 -12.50
N PRO A 146 2.07 14.14 -12.42
CA PRO A 146 1.45 13.66 -11.19
C PRO A 146 2.42 13.69 -10.01
N ILE A 147 1.93 14.04 -8.81
CA ILE A 147 2.70 13.92 -7.58
C ILE A 147 2.59 12.50 -7.04
N PRO A 148 3.70 11.76 -6.91
CA PRO A 148 3.66 10.41 -6.38
C PRO A 148 3.57 10.41 -4.85
N ILE A 149 2.57 9.69 -4.34
CA ILE A 149 2.33 9.51 -2.90
C ILE A 149 1.92 8.08 -2.61
N ALA A 150 2.18 7.60 -1.40
CA ALA A 150 1.62 6.37 -0.89
C ALA A 150 0.63 6.70 0.23
N ILE A 151 -0.62 6.27 0.10
CA ILE A 151 -1.64 6.48 1.12
C ILE A 151 -1.86 5.16 1.85
N CYS A 152 -1.50 5.11 3.13
CA CYS A 152 -1.75 4.00 4.04
C CYS A 152 -3.17 4.15 4.60
N VAL A 153 -4.14 3.46 4.02
CA VAL A 153 -5.56 3.71 4.28
C VAL A 153 -6.20 2.59 5.10
N SER A 154 -6.95 3.00 6.12
CA SER A 154 -7.76 2.07 6.92
C SER A 154 -9.16 1.90 6.34
N GLY A 155 -9.75 0.72 6.51
CA GLY A 155 -11.11 0.42 6.03
C GLY A 155 -12.17 1.33 6.66
N LEU A 156 -12.09 1.56 7.98
CA LEU A 156 -13.02 2.45 8.68
C LEU A 156 -12.89 3.91 8.25
N TRP A 157 -11.70 4.37 7.85
CA TRP A 157 -11.57 5.73 7.30
C TRP A 157 -12.32 5.85 5.97
N ILE A 158 -12.17 4.91 5.03
CA ILE A 158 -12.89 4.93 3.74
C ILE A 158 -14.41 4.92 3.97
N ASN A 159 -14.90 4.04 4.84
CA ASN A 159 -16.33 3.91 5.12
C ASN A 159 -16.93 5.20 5.67
N LYS A 160 -16.18 5.90 6.52
CA LYS A 160 -16.65 7.12 7.17
C LYS A 160 -16.50 8.36 6.28
N HIS A 161 -15.42 8.44 5.52
CA HIS A 161 -15.01 9.60 4.74
C HIS A 161 -15.06 9.30 3.25
N THR A 162 -16.18 8.71 2.80
CA THR A 162 -16.33 8.26 1.42
C THR A 162 -16.17 9.41 0.42
N GLU A 163 -16.69 10.60 0.71
CA GLU A 163 -16.55 11.77 -0.17
C GLU A 163 -15.10 12.19 -0.35
N GLU A 164 -14.32 12.24 0.73
CA GLU A 164 -12.89 12.59 0.70
C GLU A 164 -12.07 11.51 -0.03
N PHE A 165 -12.41 10.24 0.18
CA PHE A 165 -11.82 9.12 -0.54
C PHE A 165 -12.10 9.20 -2.05
N LEU A 166 -13.36 9.45 -2.44
CA LEU A 166 -13.74 9.64 -3.84
C LEU A 166 -13.04 10.86 -4.46
N TRP A 167 -12.85 11.93 -3.69
CA TRP A 167 -12.09 13.10 -4.15
C TRP A 167 -10.64 12.73 -4.46
N LEU A 168 -9.97 11.93 -3.62
CA LEU A 168 -8.59 11.44 -3.87
C LEU A 168 -8.52 10.57 -5.12
N LEU A 169 -9.52 9.69 -5.32
CA LEU A 169 -9.62 8.88 -6.54
C LEU A 169 -9.79 9.75 -7.77
N LYS A 170 -10.57 10.82 -7.68
CA LYS A 170 -10.74 11.76 -8.78
C LYS A 170 -9.44 12.49 -9.11
N GLN A 171 -8.66 12.88 -8.11
CA GLN A 171 -7.34 13.50 -8.35
C GLN A 171 -6.36 12.52 -8.99
N GLN A 172 -6.45 11.23 -8.66
CA GLN A 172 -5.67 10.20 -9.34
C GLN A 172 -6.11 10.01 -10.80
N GLU A 173 -7.42 9.91 -11.05
CA GLU A 173 -7.97 9.77 -12.40
C GLU A 173 -7.60 10.94 -13.30
N ASN A 174 -7.66 12.16 -12.77
CA ASN A 174 -7.28 13.39 -13.47
C ASN A 174 -5.76 13.52 -13.70
N GLY A 175 -4.94 12.58 -13.19
CA GLY A 175 -3.49 12.60 -13.33
C GLY A 175 -2.77 13.62 -12.45
N TYR A 176 -3.42 14.17 -11.43
CA TYR A 176 -2.77 15.07 -10.48
C TYR A 176 -1.98 14.33 -9.41
N LEU A 177 -2.53 13.21 -8.92
CA LEU A 177 -1.87 12.36 -7.92
C LEU A 177 -1.57 10.99 -8.53
N GLN A 178 -0.38 10.47 -8.28
CA GLN A 178 -0.06 9.07 -8.53
C GLN A 178 -0.09 8.35 -7.17
N ILE A 179 -1.20 7.71 -6.83
CA ILE A 179 -1.41 7.14 -5.50
C ILE A 179 -1.09 5.64 -5.52
N THR A 180 -0.16 5.23 -4.66
CA THR A 180 0.00 3.82 -4.27
C THR A 180 -0.86 3.56 -3.03
N TRP A 181 -1.91 2.75 -3.17
CA TRP A 181 -2.84 2.42 -2.08
C TRP A 181 -2.26 1.31 -1.18
N VAL A 182 -1.82 1.70 0.01
CA VAL A 182 -1.19 0.83 1.01
C VAL A 182 -2.23 0.41 2.04
N ASN A 183 -2.24 -0.86 2.41
CA ASN A 183 -3.17 -1.37 3.43
C ASN A 183 -2.72 -0.92 4.83
N HIS A 184 -3.64 -0.40 5.63
CA HIS A 184 -3.37 0.07 7.00
C HIS A 184 -4.35 -0.54 8.02
N SER A 185 -4.68 -1.82 7.84
CA SER A 185 -5.72 -2.57 8.57
C SER A 185 -7.13 -2.02 8.38
N PHE A 186 -8.14 -2.74 8.88
CA PHE A 186 -9.53 -2.31 8.72
C PHE A 186 -9.91 -1.31 9.82
N SER A 187 -9.75 -1.70 11.08
CA SER A 187 -10.24 -0.95 12.23
C SER A 187 -9.19 -0.16 13.00
N HIS A 188 -7.90 -0.47 12.82
CA HIS A 188 -6.78 0.21 13.50
C HIS A 188 -7.06 0.37 15.02
N PRO A 189 -7.22 -0.75 15.77
CA PRO A 189 -7.52 -0.69 17.19
C PRO A 189 -6.45 0.12 17.94
N TYR A 190 -6.86 0.85 18.97
CA TYR A 190 -5.93 1.58 19.83
C TYR A 190 -6.55 1.75 21.21
N PHE A 191 -5.78 1.39 22.24
CA PHE A 191 -6.21 1.46 23.63
C PHE A 191 -5.23 2.34 24.40
N LYS A 192 -5.69 3.51 24.85
CA LYS A 192 -4.84 4.52 25.51
C LYS A 192 -4.08 3.96 26.71
N ASP A 193 -4.70 3.05 27.46
CA ASP A 193 -4.19 2.57 28.75
C ASP A 193 -3.48 1.22 28.65
N LYS A 194 -3.24 0.71 27.42
CA LYS A 194 -2.53 -0.55 27.19
C LYS A 194 -1.09 -0.33 26.71
N PRO A 195 -0.12 -1.15 27.18
CA PRO A 195 1.24 -1.12 26.67
C PRO A 195 1.30 -1.66 25.23
N LEU A 196 2.37 -1.36 24.49
CA LEU A 196 2.44 -1.67 23.05
C LEU A 196 2.27 -3.16 22.72
N GLU A 197 2.70 -4.06 23.61
CA GLU A 197 2.63 -5.52 23.43
C GLU A 197 1.19 -6.05 23.36
N ASP A 198 0.22 -5.30 23.89
CA ASP A 198 -1.22 -5.63 23.91
C ASP A 198 -2.06 -4.49 23.27
N ASN A 199 -1.44 -3.69 22.40
CA ASN A 199 -2.09 -2.58 21.72
C ASN A 199 -2.10 -2.78 20.21
N PHE A 200 -2.81 -1.92 19.49
CA PHE A 200 -2.93 -2.04 18.03
C PHE A 200 -3.34 -3.45 17.62
N LEU A 201 -2.82 -3.95 16.51
CA LEU A 201 -3.15 -5.29 16.02
C LEU A 201 -2.62 -6.41 16.94
N LEU A 202 -1.77 -6.10 17.93
CA LEU A 202 -1.33 -7.07 18.92
C LEU A 202 -2.41 -7.36 19.97
N SER A 203 -3.39 -6.47 20.17
CA SER A 203 -4.50 -6.68 21.10
C SER A 203 -5.45 -7.81 20.69
N ASN A 204 -5.45 -8.16 19.39
CA ASN A 204 -6.23 -9.27 18.85
C ASN A 204 -5.54 -9.88 17.60
N LYS A 205 -4.45 -10.61 17.84
CA LYS A 205 -3.67 -11.27 16.76
C LYS A 205 -4.47 -12.32 15.97
N ASN A 206 -5.56 -12.84 16.53
CA ASN A 206 -6.38 -13.86 15.89
C ASN A 206 -7.21 -13.28 14.74
N ASP A 207 -7.62 -12.00 14.86
CA ASP A 207 -8.40 -11.29 13.85
C ASP A 207 -7.54 -10.56 12.81
N PHE A 208 -6.20 -10.64 12.94
CA PHE A 208 -5.27 -9.92 12.06
C PHE A 208 -5.50 -10.17 10.57
N GLU A 209 -5.71 -11.42 10.15
CA GLU A 209 -5.94 -11.72 8.73
C GLU A 209 -7.21 -11.05 8.21
N ASN A 210 -8.29 -11.07 9.01
CA ASN A 210 -9.55 -10.42 8.67
C ASN A 210 -9.38 -8.89 8.58
N GLU A 211 -8.65 -8.27 9.53
CA GLU A 211 -8.28 -6.86 9.49
C GLU A 211 -7.56 -6.47 8.19
N VAL A 212 -6.64 -7.32 7.71
CA VAL A 212 -5.94 -7.08 6.44
C VAL A 212 -6.87 -7.30 5.24
N LEU A 213 -7.65 -8.38 5.23
CA LEU A 213 -8.47 -8.76 4.08
C LEU A 213 -9.66 -7.83 3.87
N GLU A 214 -10.38 -7.41 4.92
CA GLU A 214 -11.53 -6.50 4.78
C GLU A 214 -11.10 -5.10 4.31
N ALA A 215 -9.93 -4.61 4.72
CA ALA A 215 -9.37 -3.38 4.17
C ALA A 215 -9.06 -3.51 2.66
N GLY A 216 -8.48 -4.64 2.24
CA GLY A 216 -8.22 -4.92 0.82
C GLY A 216 -9.49 -5.10 -0.02
N LYS A 217 -10.53 -5.68 0.57
CA LYS A 217 -11.85 -5.87 -0.03
C LYS A 217 -12.54 -4.55 -0.32
N ILE A 218 -12.43 -3.56 0.57
CA ILE A 218 -12.93 -2.20 0.31
C ILE A 218 -12.24 -1.61 -0.92
N LEU A 219 -10.91 -1.67 -1.02
CA LEU A 219 -10.22 -1.10 -2.19
C LEU A 219 -10.69 -1.72 -3.52
N VAL A 220 -10.80 -3.05 -3.59
CA VAL A 220 -11.29 -3.69 -4.82
C VAL A 220 -12.77 -3.43 -5.11
N SER A 221 -13.58 -3.10 -4.09
CA SER A 221 -14.97 -2.70 -4.30
C SER A 221 -15.09 -1.36 -5.05
N TYR A 222 -14.06 -0.52 -4.98
CA TYR A 222 -13.93 0.71 -5.76
C TYR A 222 -13.08 0.52 -7.03
N ASN A 223 -12.82 -0.73 -7.43
CA ASN A 223 -11.98 -1.07 -8.58
C ASN A 223 -10.53 -0.56 -8.46
N ILE A 224 -10.00 -0.56 -7.24
CA ILE A 224 -8.62 -0.19 -6.93
C ILE A 224 -7.85 -1.47 -6.60
N ALA A 225 -6.75 -1.71 -7.31
CA ALA A 225 -5.83 -2.78 -6.96
C ALA A 225 -5.03 -2.38 -5.69
N PRO A 226 -5.16 -3.08 -4.55
CA PRO A 226 -4.30 -2.84 -3.40
C PRO A 226 -2.83 -3.04 -3.79
N SER A 227 -1.93 -2.20 -3.29
CA SER A 227 -0.49 -2.42 -3.46
C SER A 227 0.00 -3.60 -2.60
N PRO A 228 1.19 -4.17 -2.83
CA PRO A 228 1.72 -5.25 -1.99
C PRO A 228 2.37 -4.73 -0.70
N PHE A 229 2.03 -3.52 -0.26
CA PHE A 229 2.59 -2.88 0.92
C PHE A 229 1.56 -2.80 2.05
N PHE A 230 2.06 -2.88 3.29
CA PHE A 230 1.26 -2.77 4.49
C PHE A 230 1.92 -1.86 5.52
N ARG A 231 1.16 -0.96 6.12
CA ARG A 231 1.59 -0.10 7.23
C ARG A 231 0.93 -0.61 8.49
N PHE A 232 1.71 -1.03 9.48
CA PHE A 232 1.12 -1.39 10.78
C PHE A 232 0.56 -0.14 11.48
N PRO A 233 -0.67 -0.20 12.02
CA PRO A 233 -1.18 0.76 13.00
C PRO A 233 -0.16 1.08 14.09
N GLY A 234 0.08 2.36 14.32
CA GLY A 234 1.09 2.83 15.30
C GLY A 234 2.54 2.44 14.99
N LEU A 235 2.80 1.85 13.82
CA LEU A 235 4.04 1.17 13.47
C LEU A 235 4.38 0.01 14.42
N VAL A 236 3.37 -0.64 15.01
CA VAL A 236 3.54 -1.67 16.04
C VAL A 236 3.22 -3.05 15.49
N SER A 237 4.15 -3.98 15.65
CA SER A 237 4.06 -5.36 15.19
C SER A 237 4.91 -6.28 16.04
N ASP A 238 4.80 -7.58 15.83
CA ASP A 238 5.73 -8.57 16.39
C ASP A 238 5.99 -9.68 15.37
N GLN A 239 6.84 -10.64 15.73
CA GLN A 239 7.17 -11.77 14.85
C GLN A 239 5.91 -12.47 14.31
N THR A 240 4.92 -12.75 15.17
CA THR A 240 3.69 -13.45 14.77
C THR A 240 2.94 -12.66 13.70
N LEU A 241 2.76 -11.34 13.87
CA LEU A 241 2.09 -10.53 12.87
C LEU A 241 2.90 -10.41 11.57
N ILE A 242 4.24 -10.31 11.65
CA ILE A 242 5.10 -10.23 10.47
C ILE A 242 5.06 -11.52 9.65
N GLU A 243 5.06 -12.68 10.29
CA GLU A 243 4.95 -13.97 9.61
C GLU A 243 3.59 -14.13 8.92
N LYS A 244 2.49 -13.81 9.62
CA LYS A 244 1.15 -13.78 9.00
C LYS A 244 1.08 -12.80 7.82
N LEU A 245 1.67 -11.62 7.97
CA LEU A 245 1.68 -10.61 6.92
C LEU A 245 2.45 -11.09 5.66
N LYS A 246 3.54 -11.83 5.88
CA LYS A 246 4.32 -12.45 4.80
C LYS A 246 3.51 -13.49 4.03
N ASP A 247 2.77 -14.34 4.74
CA ASP A 247 1.90 -15.36 4.13
C ASP A 247 0.77 -14.72 3.30
N LEU A 248 0.34 -13.52 3.70
CA LEU A 248 -0.57 -12.66 2.95
C LEU A 248 0.10 -11.92 1.78
N GLY A 249 1.41 -12.05 1.57
CA GLY A 249 2.15 -11.45 0.46
C GLY A 249 2.44 -9.95 0.62
N PHE A 250 2.42 -9.41 1.83
CA PHE A 250 2.62 -7.98 2.07
C PHE A 250 4.03 -7.65 2.58
N ILE A 251 4.57 -6.52 2.10
CA ILE A 251 5.83 -5.94 2.57
C ILE A 251 5.51 -4.88 3.62
N PRO A 252 6.00 -5.01 4.87
CA PRO A 252 5.76 -4.02 5.90
C PRO A 252 6.54 -2.72 5.66
N LEU A 253 5.87 -1.59 5.88
CA LEU A 253 6.43 -0.25 5.77
C LEU A 253 6.59 0.39 7.15
N GLY A 254 7.78 0.92 7.39
CA GLY A 254 8.11 1.82 8.50
C GLY A 254 8.41 3.23 7.99
N SER A 255 8.95 4.09 8.86
CA SER A 255 9.34 5.46 8.53
C SER A 255 10.64 5.84 9.23
N ASN A 256 11.47 6.65 8.58
CA ASN A 256 12.65 7.26 9.21
C ASN A 256 12.59 8.80 9.19
N ALA A 257 11.42 9.35 8.86
CA ALA A 257 11.18 10.78 8.73
C ALA A 257 9.77 11.11 9.22
N TRP A 258 9.50 10.81 10.49
CA TRP A 258 8.29 11.24 11.18
C TRP A 258 8.51 12.64 11.74
N LEU A 259 8.13 13.66 10.95
CA LEU A 259 8.42 15.07 11.24
C LEU A 259 7.93 15.53 12.61
N ALA A 260 6.73 15.11 13.02
CA ALA A 260 6.17 15.47 14.32
C ALA A 260 6.98 14.91 15.52
N LYS A 261 7.85 13.91 15.29
CA LYS A 261 8.78 13.36 16.28
C LYS A 261 10.20 13.95 16.20
N GLY A 262 10.42 14.94 15.33
CA GLY A 262 11.70 15.63 15.18
C GLY A 262 12.68 14.97 14.21
N ASP A 263 12.25 13.93 13.47
CA ASP A 263 13.09 13.30 12.46
C ASP A 263 13.37 14.24 11.28
N LYS A 264 14.53 14.08 10.64
CA LYS A 264 14.94 14.86 9.48
C LYS A 264 14.64 14.12 8.19
N VAL A 265 14.21 14.87 7.18
CA VAL A 265 14.02 14.36 5.83
C VAL A 265 15.36 14.33 5.09
N GLN A 266 15.71 13.18 4.53
CA GLN A 266 16.90 13.00 3.71
C GLN A 266 16.58 12.22 2.43
N ASN A 267 17.54 12.16 1.50
CA ASN A 267 17.43 11.28 0.34
C ASN A 267 17.19 9.82 0.77
N GLY A 268 16.19 9.19 0.16
CA GLY A 268 15.75 7.83 0.50
C GLY A 268 14.77 7.74 1.66
N SER A 269 14.43 8.85 2.33
CA SER A 269 13.51 8.83 3.47
C SER A 269 12.08 8.45 3.09
N PHE A 270 11.45 7.69 3.99
CA PHE A 270 10.01 7.45 3.97
C PHE A 270 9.38 8.42 4.96
N ILE A 271 8.85 9.52 4.44
CA ILE A 271 8.24 10.59 5.23
C ILE A 271 6.87 10.12 5.69
N LEU A 272 6.59 10.24 6.99
CA LEU A 272 5.27 9.93 7.56
C LEU A 272 4.58 11.22 7.99
N VAL A 273 3.36 11.40 7.49
CA VAL A 273 2.40 12.40 7.96
C VAL A 273 1.02 11.77 8.09
N HIS A 274 0.16 12.35 8.91
CA HIS A 274 -1.23 11.92 9.03
C HIS A 274 -2.13 12.85 8.22
N GLY A 275 -2.69 12.36 7.12
CA GLY A 275 -3.53 13.16 6.22
C GLY A 275 -4.97 13.32 6.70
N ASN A 276 -5.35 12.73 7.84
CA ASN A 276 -6.71 12.67 8.38
C ASN A 276 -6.91 13.58 9.62
N SER A 277 -6.07 14.62 9.76
CA SER A 277 -6.07 15.59 10.86
C SER A 277 -5.83 15.04 12.27
N ASN A 278 -5.33 13.80 12.38
CA ASN A 278 -4.95 13.23 13.68
C ASN A 278 -3.64 13.82 14.22
N GLU A 279 -2.77 14.37 13.37
CA GLU A 279 -1.46 14.93 13.76
C GLU A 279 -1.11 16.19 12.93
N LYS A 280 -1.73 17.31 13.27
CA LYS A 280 -1.54 18.59 12.56
C LYS A 280 -0.07 19.06 12.52
N ALA A 281 0.70 18.77 13.57
CA ALA A 281 2.10 19.19 13.66
C ALA A 281 2.97 18.66 12.49
N GLY A 282 2.75 17.43 12.04
CA GLY A 282 3.46 16.87 10.90
C GLY A 282 3.11 17.58 9.59
N ILE A 283 1.85 17.98 9.43
CA ILE A 283 1.34 18.73 8.27
C ILE A 283 1.93 20.14 8.23
N ASP A 284 1.93 20.84 9.36
CA ASP A 284 2.49 22.19 9.46
C ASP A 284 3.99 22.22 9.13
N LEU A 285 4.72 21.16 9.50
CA LEU A 285 6.14 21.02 9.19
C LEU A 285 6.39 20.66 7.71
N ILE A 286 5.59 19.78 7.10
CA ILE A 286 5.83 19.34 5.72
C ILE A 286 5.38 20.37 4.68
N MET A 287 4.30 21.11 4.95
CA MET A 287 3.70 22.06 4.01
C MET A 287 4.70 23.02 3.36
N PRO A 288 5.58 23.71 4.10
CA PRO A 288 6.60 24.58 3.50
C PRO A 288 7.70 23.80 2.76
N MET A 289 7.94 22.53 3.09
CA MET A 289 8.96 21.69 2.46
C MET A 289 8.52 21.12 1.11
N LEU A 290 7.21 20.93 0.88
CA LEU A 290 6.68 20.25 -0.30
C LEU A 290 7.25 20.72 -1.65
N PRO A 291 7.42 22.03 -1.92
CA PRO A 291 7.98 22.50 -3.20
C PRO A 291 9.44 22.10 -3.44
N GLU A 292 10.20 21.81 -2.38
CA GLU A 292 11.63 21.46 -2.42
C GLU A 292 11.85 19.95 -2.48
N LEU A 293 10.85 19.16 -2.08
CA LEU A 293 10.93 17.70 -2.05
C LEU A 293 10.91 17.12 -3.46
N LYS A 294 11.79 16.16 -3.70
CA LYS A 294 11.75 15.32 -4.91
C LYS A 294 11.02 14.03 -4.59
N LEU A 295 9.70 14.08 -4.66
CA LEU A 295 8.83 12.94 -4.37
C LEU A 295 8.93 11.87 -5.47
N LEU A 296 9.02 10.60 -5.04
CA LEU A 296 9.15 9.43 -5.89
C LEU A 296 8.05 8.39 -5.57
N PRO A 297 7.59 7.61 -6.56
CA PRO A 297 6.71 6.46 -6.30
C PRO A 297 7.38 5.46 -5.38
N ILE A 298 6.67 4.92 -4.40
CA ILE A 298 7.23 4.06 -3.36
C ILE A 298 7.91 2.80 -3.92
N GLU A 299 7.47 2.31 -5.08
CA GLU A 299 8.06 1.16 -5.76
C GLU A 299 9.53 1.44 -6.13
N LYS A 300 9.91 2.70 -6.40
CA LYS A 300 11.30 3.08 -6.70
C LYS A 300 12.24 2.86 -5.53
N ALA A 301 11.76 2.80 -4.29
CA ALA A 301 12.58 2.48 -3.12
C ALA A 301 13.28 1.12 -3.24
N PHE A 302 12.75 0.24 -4.09
CA PHE A 302 13.17 -1.15 -4.26
C PHE A 302 13.79 -1.44 -5.62
N LEU A 303 13.98 -0.42 -6.46
CA LEU A 303 14.59 -0.56 -7.78
C LEU A 303 16.03 -0.08 -7.72
N LEU A 304 16.95 -0.91 -8.22
CA LEU A 304 18.30 -0.46 -8.53
C LEU A 304 18.19 0.65 -9.58
N HIS A 305 18.71 1.82 -9.27
CA HIS A 305 18.88 2.88 -10.25
C HIS A 305 20.19 2.66 -10.99
N ASP A 306 20.15 2.74 -12.31
CA ASP A 306 21.37 3.02 -13.07
C ASP A 306 21.77 4.45 -12.67
N ASN A 307 22.98 4.59 -12.13
CA ASN A 307 23.52 5.88 -11.67
C ASN A 307 23.65 6.88 -12.81
#